data_AF-A0ABD2UD61-F1
#
_entry.id   AF-A0ABD2UD61-F1
#
_cell.length_a   1.000
_cell.length_b   1.000
_cell.length_c   1.000
_cell.angle_alpha   90.00
_cell.angle_beta   90.00
_cell.angle_gamma   90.00
#
_symmetry.space_group_name_H-M   'P 1'
#
loop_
_entity.id
_entity.type
_entity.pdbx_description
1 polymer ?
#
loop_
_entity_poly.entity_id
_entity_poly.type
_entity_poly.pdbx_seq_one_letter_code
_entity_poly.pdbx_strand_id
1 'polypeptide(L)'
;MGIDVFGRNTYGGGQWTTNLALDAIKRDNVSAAIFAPGWVYETKQLPDFQTAQNRWWALVEKSWDISQNYPRTLPFYSNFDQGHGYQFTVDGKQMSQTPWNNISSQSFQPFLEFSGESTGGNLKVAVDIKEPSYNGGGNLTFSGTLEDDFQFSARLFEGKLQLADSPVHFTYSVKSNGSSLLGLSLEFTSAAAEQKSVLLASSGDSLLTMSRFVRHFDNVIMPHRVTKLESESSWVIQESSIAMEGYMLTKIHAVCYKLRPEVHKSESQGKTMALSPSEYHAVLGHLAINSLTLNSDFPPSTSWFVEGNFTKWSSSDSNGSRKLNVKLVWKLKGGKTHPFPKYNIYVKKQPDLSIAESNGSLQLVQEYLGVVVVEAYYVSDLVVPSGTSSVTFIIQVCSLDGALQKLEESPSLDLNVQGS
;
A
#
# COMPACT_ATOMS: atom_id res chain seq x y z
N MET A 1 -9.42 -27.52 18.69
CA MET A 1 -9.56 -28.69 17.80
C MET A 1 -8.73 -28.45 16.55
N GLY A 2 -7.78 -29.33 16.23
CA GLY A 2 -6.98 -29.23 15.00
C GLY A 2 -7.73 -29.82 13.81
N ILE A 3 -7.58 -29.20 12.64
CA ILE A 3 -8.11 -29.70 11.35
C ILE A 3 -7.01 -29.73 10.30
N ASP A 4 -6.89 -30.85 9.57
CA ASP A 4 -5.97 -30.94 8.43
C ASP A 4 -6.64 -30.37 7.18
N VAL A 5 -6.40 -29.10 6.87
CA VAL A 5 -7.02 -28.46 5.71
C VAL A 5 -6.42 -28.90 4.39
N PHE A 6 -5.37 -29.73 4.38
CA PHE A 6 -4.95 -30.42 3.16
C PHE A 6 -5.96 -31.50 2.75
N GLY A 7 -6.73 -32.05 3.70
CA GLY A 7 -7.77 -33.05 3.42
C GLY A 7 -7.40 -34.51 3.70
N ARG A 8 -6.27 -34.78 4.37
CA ARG A 8 -5.80 -36.16 4.59
C ARG A 8 -6.51 -36.79 5.79
N ASN A 9 -7.59 -37.53 5.51
CA ASN A 9 -8.38 -38.24 6.53
C ASN A 9 -8.93 -37.30 7.63
N THR A 10 -9.39 -36.11 7.24
CA THR A 10 -10.04 -35.14 8.14
C THR A 10 -11.55 -35.09 7.90
N TYR A 11 -12.30 -34.73 8.94
CA TYR A 11 -13.73 -34.43 8.80
C TYR A 11 -13.92 -33.29 7.79
N GLY A 12 -14.95 -33.40 6.94
CA GLY A 12 -15.24 -32.42 5.89
C GLY A 12 -14.28 -32.41 4.70
N GLY A 13 -13.23 -33.25 4.67
CA GLY A 13 -12.35 -33.42 3.51
C GLY A 13 -11.32 -32.31 3.25
N GLY A 14 -11.29 -31.24 4.05
CA GLY A 14 -10.31 -30.15 3.91
C GLY A 14 -10.50 -29.32 2.63
N GLN A 15 -9.44 -28.67 2.15
CA GLN A 15 -9.38 -27.89 0.91
C GLN A 15 -10.59 -26.94 0.75
N TRP A 16 -11.30 -27.03 -0.38
CA TRP A 16 -12.49 -26.24 -0.71
C TRP A 16 -13.73 -26.55 0.12
N THR A 17 -13.68 -27.57 0.99
CA THR A 17 -14.75 -27.96 1.92
C THR A 17 -14.33 -27.82 3.39
N THR A 18 -13.23 -27.10 3.66
CA THR A 18 -12.71 -26.82 5.01
C THR A 18 -13.77 -26.21 5.94
N ASN A 19 -14.67 -25.40 5.39
CA ASN A 19 -15.76 -24.76 6.13
C ASN A 19 -16.65 -25.78 6.87
N LEU A 20 -16.83 -27.00 6.35
CA LEU A 20 -17.65 -28.03 7.02
C LEU A 20 -17.09 -28.42 8.39
N ALA A 21 -15.76 -28.52 8.50
CA ALA A 21 -15.11 -28.80 9.76
C ALA A 21 -15.14 -27.58 10.68
N LEU A 22 -14.89 -26.39 10.14
CA LEU A 22 -14.95 -25.14 10.91
C LEU A 22 -16.36 -24.90 11.48
N ASP A 23 -17.42 -25.07 10.70
CA ASP A 23 -18.79 -24.90 11.14
C ASP A 23 -19.16 -25.88 12.27
N ALA A 24 -18.66 -27.12 12.21
CA ALA A 24 -18.84 -28.10 13.28
C ALA A 24 -18.12 -27.68 14.57
N ILE A 25 -16.87 -27.25 14.46
CA ILE A 25 -16.08 -26.80 15.62
C ILE A 25 -16.69 -25.55 16.25
N LYS A 26 -17.15 -24.59 15.43
CA LYS A 26 -17.77 -23.36 15.92
C LYS A 26 -19.08 -23.64 16.65
N ARG A 27 -19.88 -24.59 16.17
CA ARG A 27 -21.13 -25.02 16.83
C ARG A 27 -20.87 -25.56 18.23
N ASP A 28 -19.76 -26.27 18.41
CA ASP A 28 -19.37 -26.84 19.70
C ASP A 28 -18.61 -25.83 20.60
N ASN A 29 -18.51 -24.57 20.16
CA ASN A 29 -17.92 -23.45 20.89
C ASN A 29 -16.49 -23.71 21.42
N VAL A 30 -15.66 -24.31 20.58
CA VAL A 30 -14.22 -24.53 20.85
C VAL A 30 -13.34 -23.83 19.82
N SER A 31 -12.08 -23.56 20.15
CA SER A 31 -11.14 -22.96 19.19
C SER A 31 -10.75 -23.94 18.07
N ALA A 32 -10.53 -23.44 16.86
CA ALA A 32 -9.96 -24.19 15.74
C ALA A 32 -8.44 -23.96 15.61
N ALA A 33 -7.70 -24.98 15.18
CA ALA A 33 -6.30 -24.89 14.77
C ALA A 33 -6.16 -25.44 13.35
N ILE A 34 -5.68 -24.61 12.43
CA ILE A 34 -5.56 -24.94 11.00
C ILE A 34 -4.20 -25.58 10.76
N PHE A 35 -4.19 -26.84 10.33
CA PHE A 35 -2.99 -27.57 9.93
C PHE A 35 -2.90 -27.68 8.41
N ALA A 36 -1.72 -27.40 7.84
CA ALA A 36 -1.39 -27.43 6.42
C ALA A 36 -2.19 -26.48 5.48
N PRO A 37 -2.33 -25.17 5.81
CA PRO A 37 -2.95 -24.19 4.91
C PRO A 37 -2.14 -23.94 3.61
N GLY A 38 -0.87 -24.35 3.59
CA GLY A 38 0.01 -24.27 2.42
C GLY A 38 -0.47 -25.08 1.22
N TRP A 39 -1.44 -25.99 1.38
CA TRP A 39 -2.02 -26.80 0.31
C TRP A 39 -2.45 -25.96 -0.90
N VAL A 40 -2.96 -24.73 -0.69
CA VAL A 40 -3.38 -23.82 -1.76
C VAL A 40 -2.22 -23.49 -2.70
N TYR A 41 -1.04 -23.23 -2.13
CA TYR A 41 0.18 -22.94 -2.89
C TYR A 41 0.75 -24.22 -3.50
N GLU A 42 0.88 -25.27 -2.69
CA GLU A 42 1.53 -26.53 -3.06
C GLU A 42 0.83 -27.26 -4.20
N THR A 43 -0.50 -27.13 -4.31
CA THR A 43 -1.31 -27.81 -5.32
C THR A 43 -1.59 -26.98 -6.57
N LYS A 44 -1.05 -25.75 -6.66
CA LYS A 44 -1.16 -24.85 -7.84
C LYS A 44 -2.60 -24.69 -8.34
N GLN A 45 -3.51 -24.36 -7.41
CA GLN A 45 -4.91 -24.17 -7.74
C GLN A 45 -5.11 -23.08 -8.81
N LEU A 46 -6.04 -23.32 -9.74
CA LEU A 46 -6.39 -22.38 -10.79
C LEU A 46 -7.26 -21.23 -10.25
N PRO A 47 -7.26 -20.05 -10.91
CA PRO A 47 -6.41 -19.67 -12.05
C PRO A 47 -4.97 -19.31 -11.65
N ASP A 48 -4.77 -18.91 -10.40
CA ASP A 48 -3.49 -18.52 -9.82
C ASP A 48 -3.55 -18.60 -8.29
N PHE A 49 -2.39 -18.52 -7.63
CA PHE A 49 -2.29 -18.61 -6.18
C PHE A 49 -3.10 -17.54 -5.45
N GLN A 50 -3.07 -16.28 -5.90
CA GLN A 50 -3.74 -15.18 -5.21
C GLN A 50 -5.25 -15.36 -5.23
N THR A 51 -5.81 -15.69 -6.39
CA THR A 51 -7.23 -15.96 -6.56
C THR A 51 -7.68 -17.15 -5.69
N ALA A 52 -6.89 -18.24 -5.70
CA ALA A 52 -7.22 -19.43 -4.92
C ALA A 52 -7.09 -19.19 -3.39
N GLN A 53 -6.06 -18.46 -2.97
CA GLN A 53 -5.80 -18.07 -1.58
C GLN A 53 -6.94 -17.22 -1.04
N ASN A 54 -7.34 -16.18 -1.76
CA ASN A 54 -8.47 -15.32 -1.37
C ASN A 54 -9.77 -16.11 -1.28
N ARG A 55 -10.05 -16.97 -2.27
CA ARG A 55 -11.25 -17.82 -2.26
C ARG A 55 -11.27 -18.75 -1.04
N TRP A 56 -10.14 -19.35 -0.69
CA TRP A 56 -10.07 -20.29 0.43
C TRP A 56 -10.21 -19.58 1.78
N TRP A 57 -9.53 -18.45 1.98
CA TRP A 57 -9.69 -17.66 3.20
C TRP A 57 -11.09 -17.09 3.35
N ALA A 58 -11.77 -16.70 2.27
CA ALA A 58 -13.18 -16.29 2.33
C ALA A 58 -14.11 -17.41 2.83
N LEU A 59 -13.80 -18.69 2.58
CA LEU A 59 -14.54 -19.81 3.16
C LEU A 59 -14.30 -19.92 4.67
N VAL A 60 -13.05 -19.70 5.11
CA VAL A 60 -12.69 -19.70 6.54
C VAL A 60 -13.39 -18.54 7.26
N GLU A 61 -13.35 -17.35 6.69
CA GLU A 61 -13.99 -16.14 7.21
C GLU A 61 -15.51 -16.31 7.36
N LYS A 62 -16.19 -16.90 6.36
CA LYS A 62 -17.62 -17.17 6.44
C LYS A 62 -17.99 -18.07 7.62
N SER A 63 -17.11 -19.00 7.98
CA SER A 63 -17.32 -19.87 9.15
C SER A 63 -16.92 -19.19 10.45
N TRP A 64 -15.81 -18.44 10.49
CA TRP A 64 -15.15 -18.05 11.74
C TRP A 64 -15.27 -16.55 12.11
N ASP A 65 -15.83 -15.72 11.23
CA ASP A 65 -15.87 -14.26 11.31
C ASP A 65 -14.49 -13.57 11.36
N ILE A 66 -14.48 -12.24 11.28
CA ILE A 66 -13.27 -11.42 11.31
C ILE A 66 -12.77 -11.28 12.75
N SER A 67 -11.52 -11.69 12.99
CA SER A 67 -10.91 -11.62 14.33
C SER A 67 -10.20 -10.28 14.60
N GLN A 68 -9.75 -9.58 13.55
CA GLN A 68 -8.91 -8.39 13.67
C GLN A 68 -9.61 -7.15 13.11
N ASN A 69 -9.47 -6.04 13.84
CA ASN A 69 -10.13 -4.77 13.52
C ASN A 69 -9.06 -3.68 13.55
N TYR A 70 -8.94 -2.91 12.48
CA TYR A 70 -8.00 -1.81 12.30
C TYR A 70 -8.68 -0.66 11.55
N PRO A 71 -8.31 0.60 11.80
CA PRO A 71 -7.35 1.08 12.80
C PRO A 71 -7.90 0.98 14.24
N ARG A 72 -7.00 0.80 15.22
CA ARG A 72 -7.31 0.95 16.66
C ARG A 72 -6.59 2.12 17.32
N THR A 73 -5.42 2.45 16.79
CA THR A 73 -4.52 3.49 17.28
C THR A 73 -3.96 4.27 16.10
N LEU A 74 -3.53 5.51 16.35
CA LEU A 74 -2.82 6.35 15.39
C LEU A 74 -1.31 6.30 15.66
N PRO A 75 -0.46 6.49 14.64
CA PRO A 75 -0.81 6.55 13.22
C PRO A 75 -1.23 5.17 12.68
N PHE A 76 -2.02 5.17 11.61
CA PHE A 76 -2.37 3.97 10.85
C PHE A 76 -1.98 4.17 9.39
N TYR A 77 -1.29 3.19 8.80
CA TYR A 77 -0.84 3.23 7.42
C TYR A 77 -1.05 1.89 6.72
N SER A 78 -1.60 1.95 5.52
CA SER A 78 -1.67 0.81 4.60
C SER A 78 -1.32 1.27 3.19
N ASN A 79 -0.37 0.59 2.56
CA ASN A 79 -0.16 0.64 1.10
C ASN A 79 -0.60 -0.68 0.43
N PHE A 80 -1.34 -1.54 1.14
CA PHE A 80 -1.84 -2.83 0.67
C PHE A 80 -0.77 -3.81 0.19
N ASP A 81 0.50 -3.53 0.47
CA ASP A 81 1.63 -4.39 0.13
C ASP A 81 1.54 -5.73 0.87
N GLN A 82 1.61 -6.83 0.12
CA GLN A 82 1.56 -8.19 0.65
C GLN A 82 2.95 -8.75 1.04
N GLY A 83 3.99 -7.93 0.95
CA GLY A 83 5.38 -8.34 1.16
C GLY A 83 5.97 -9.10 -0.03
N HIS A 84 5.40 -8.93 -1.23
CA HIS A 84 5.92 -9.44 -2.48
C HIS A 84 5.33 -8.65 -3.65
N GLY A 85 5.98 -8.71 -4.81
CA GLY A 85 5.48 -8.07 -6.02
C GLY A 85 6.39 -8.32 -7.21
N TYR A 86 5.92 -7.95 -8.41
CA TYR A 86 6.70 -8.04 -9.65
C TYR A 86 7.54 -6.80 -9.93
N GLN A 87 7.29 -5.74 -9.17
CA GLN A 87 7.98 -4.46 -9.25
C GLN A 87 7.96 -3.80 -7.87
N PHE A 88 8.82 -2.81 -7.69
CA PHE A 88 8.88 -2.02 -6.46
C PHE A 88 8.78 -0.53 -6.82
N THR A 89 7.83 0.16 -6.22
CA THR A 89 7.61 1.60 -6.41
C THR A 89 7.88 2.35 -5.12
N VAL A 90 8.42 3.57 -5.21
CA VAL A 90 8.54 4.53 -4.11
C VAL A 90 7.99 5.87 -4.56
N ASP A 91 7.01 6.42 -3.84
CA ASP A 91 6.29 7.66 -4.18
C ASP A 91 5.83 7.75 -5.64
N GLY A 92 5.24 6.66 -6.14
CA GLY A 92 4.73 6.55 -7.50
C GLY A 92 5.81 6.34 -8.57
N LYS A 93 7.10 6.38 -8.22
CA LYS A 93 8.21 6.12 -9.13
C LYS A 93 8.67 4.66 -9.07
N GLN A 94 8.69 3.99 -10.22
CA GLN A 94 9.17 2.62 -10.33
C GLN A 94 10.68 2.56 -10.07
N MET A 95 11.08 1.85 -9.03
CA MET A 95 12.49 1.72 -8.61
C MET A 95 13.10 0.39 -9.05
N SER A 96 12.29 -0.65 -9.23
CA SER A 96 12.73 -1.97 -9.72
C SER A 96 11.60 -2.66 -10.47
N GLN A 97 11.94 -3.42 -11.50
CA GLN A 97 11.07 -4.36 -12.23
C GLN A 97 11.39 -5.83 -11.91
N THR A 98 12.24 -6.06 -10.91
CA THR A 98 12.63 -7.41 -10.52
C THR A 98 11.60 -7.93 -9.51
N PRO A 99 11.06 -9.16 -9.70
CA PRO A 99 10.20 -9.77 -8.71
C PRO A 99 10.91 -9.91 -7.36
N TRP A 100 10.19 -9.65 -6.28
CA TRP A 100 10.77 -9.62 -4.94
C TRP A 100 9.81 -10.22 -3.91
N ASN A 101 10.36 -10.73 -2.83
CA ASN A 101 9.62 -11.21 -1.66
C ASN A 101 10.32 -10.79 -0.37
N ASN A 102 9.62 -10.04 0.47
CA ASN A 102 10.01 -9.73 1.83
C ASN A 102 8.72 -9.57 2.66
N ILE A 103 8.27 -10.67 3.27
CA ILE A 103 7.02 -10.70 4.06
C ILE A 103 7.02 -9.71 5.23
N SER A 104 8.21 -9.35 5.72
CA SER A 104 8.36 -8.32 6.76
C SER A 104 7.89 -6.93 6.29
N SER A 105 7.79 -6.71 4.98
CA SER A 105 7.25 -5.47 4.38
C SER A 105 5.73 -5.48 4.20
N GLN A 106 5.04 -6.56 4.57
CA GLN A 106 3.59 -6.65 4.47
C GLN A 106 2.94 -5.56 5.32
N SER A 107 2.00 -4.84 4.71
CA SER A 107 1.16 -3.83 5.36
C SER A 107 -0.21 -4.38 5.71
N PHE A 108 -1.02 -3.60 6.44
CA PHE A 108 -2.40 -3.98 6.76
C PHE A 108 -3.19 -4.28 5.49
N GLN A 109 -3.71 -5.51 5.40
CA GLN A 109 -4.52 -5.94 4.26
C GLN A 109 -5.98 -5.55 4.46
N PRO A 110 -6.70 -5.18 3.40
CA PRO A 110 -8.09 -4.77 3.48
C PRO A 110 -9.01 -5.99 3.63
N PHE A 111 -10.13 -5.81 4.31
CA PHE A 111 -11.25 -6.73 4.31
C PHE A 111 -12.27 -6.28 3.26
N LEU A 112 -12.22 -6.89 2.07
CA LEU A 112 -13.06 -6.51 0.94
C LEU A 112 -14.46 -7.14 1.06
N GLU A 113 -15.40 -6.37 1.58
CA GLU A 113 -16.84 -6.68 1.53
C GLU A 113 -17.56 -5.68 0.64
N PHE A 114 -18.38 -6.21 -0.26
CA PHE A 114 -19.06 -5.40 -1.27
C PHE A 114 -20.49 -5.10 -0.83
N SER A 115 -20.86 -3.83 -0.80
CA SER A 115 -22.22 -3.38 -0.56
C SER A 115 -22.77 -2.68 -1.80
N GLY A 116 -23.84 -3.21 -2.37
CA GLY A 116 -24.53 -2.62 -3.52
C GLY A 116 -25.33 -3.67 -4.28
N GLU A 117 -26.61 -3.40 -4.53
CA GLU A 117 -27.40 -4.23 -5.44
C GLU A 117 -26.78 -4.17 -6.84
N SER A 118 -26.71 -5.32 -7.50
CA SER A 118 -26.07 -5.58 -8.80
C SER A 118 -26.80 -4.94 -9.99
N THR A 119 -27.45 -3.80 -9.81
CA THR A 119 -28.37 -3.21 -10.77
C THR A 119 -27.78 -2.04 -11.57
N GLY A 120 -26.69 -1.40 -11.12
CA GLY A 120 -26.09 -0.22 -11.78
C GLY A 120 -24.61 -0.30 -12.15
N GLY A 121 -23.96 -1.46 -12.04
CA GLY A 121 -22.55 -1.65 -12.40
C GLY A 121 -21.99 -3.04 -12.07
N ASN A 122 -20.84 -3.37 -12.68
CA ASN A 122 -20.08 -4.59 -12.40
C ASN A 122 -18.62 -4.19 -12.13
N LEU A 123 -18.33 -3.84 -10.88
CA LEU A 123 -16.99 -3.51 -10.41
C LEU A 123 -16.37 -4.69 -9.69
N LYS A 124 -15.11 -4.97 -10.04
CA LYS A 124 -14.24 -5.88 -9.31
C LYS A 124 -13.26 -5.06 -8.51
N VAL A 125 -13.07 -5.46 -7.26
CA VAL A 125 -12.05 -4.90 -6.37
C VAL A 125 -11.12 -6.02 -5.95
N ALA A 126 -9.82 -5.79 -6.09
CA ALA A 126 -8.81 -6.73 -5.65
C ALA A 126 -7.55 -6.00 -5.19
N VAL A 127 -6.82 -6.62 -4.27
CA VAL A 127 -5.42 -6.28 -4.05
C VAL A 127 -4.64 -6.73 -5.28
N ASP A 128 -4.03 -5.79 -5.99
CA ASP A 128 -3.27 -6.02 -7.21
C ASP A 128 -1.78 -5.80 -6.97
N ILE A 129 -0.97 -6.69 -7.53
CA ILE A 129 0.50 -6.68 -7.49
C ILE A 129 1.13 -6.56 -8.88
N LYS A 130 0.30 -6.49 -9.93
CA LYS A 130 0.70 -6.40 -11.34
C LYS A 130 0.74 -4.95 -11.80
N GLU A 131 -0.27 -4.15 -11.43
CA GLU A 131 -0.27 -2.71 -11.73
C GLU A 131 0.74 -1.97 -10.81
N PRO A 132 1.47 -0.95 -11.31
CA PRO A 132 2.35 -0.14 -10.48
C PRO A 132 1.60 0.50 -9.31
N SER A 133 2.07 0.19 -8.09
CA SER A 133 1.59 0.76 -6.82
C SER A 133 2.09 2.20 -6.63
N TYR A 134 1.63 2.85 -5.56
CA TYR A 134 2.21 4.11 -5.11
C TYR A 134 3.50 3.88 -4.30
N ASN A 135 3.45 2.94 -3.35
CA ASN A 135 4.60 2.53 -2.55
C ASN A 135 4.61 1.00 -2.40
N GLY A 136 5.77 0.36 -2.48
CA GLY A 136 5.93 -1.08 -2.35
C GLY A 136 5.47 -1.85 -3.59
N GLY A 137 4.84 -3.01 -3.41
CA GLY A 137 4.44 -3.91 -4.50
C GLY A 137 2.94 -4.12 -4.69
N GLY A 138 2.10 -3.60 -3.77
CA GLY A 138 0.65 -3.81 -3.78
C GLY A 138 -0.13 -2.50 -3.85
N ASN A 139 -1.39 -2.60 -4.30
CA ASN A 139 -2.38 -1.53 -4.28
C ASN A 139 -3.79 -2.13 -4.35
N LEU A 140 -4.84 -1.32 -4.24
CA LEU A 140 -6.22 -1.73 -4.48
C LEU A 140 -6.71 -1.23 -5.84
N THR A 141 -7.08 -2.14 -6.73
CA THR A 141 -7.61 -1.81 -8.06
C THR A 141 -9.12 -2.02 -8.11
N PHE A 142 -9.82 -1.02 -8.66
CA PHE A 142 -11.27 -0.98 -8.87
C PHE A 142 -11.51 -0.88 -10.37
N SER A 143 -11.96 -1.97 -10.99
CA SER A 143 -12.11 -2.04 -12.45
C SER A 143 -13.41 -2.70 -12.89
N GLY A 144 -13.96 -2.23 -14.00
CA GLY A 144 -15.18 -2.78 -14.59
C GLY A 144 -16.05 -1.69 -15.20
N THR A 145 -17.36 -1.76 -14.96
CA THR A 145 -18.30 -0.75 -15.46
C THR A 145 -19.11 -0.12 -14.33
N LEU A 146 -19.34 1.18 -14.45
CA LEU A 146 -20.12 1.96 -13.49
C LEU A 146 -21.00 2.96 -14.24
N GLU A 147 -22.30 2.91 -14.02
CA GLU A 147 -23.24 3.93 -14.51
C GLU A 147 -23.00 5.27 -13.83
N ASP A 148 -23.22 6.36 -14.56
CA ASP A 148 -22.88 7.70 -14.09
C ASP A 148 -23.63 8.10 -12.81
N ASP A 149 -24.89 7.68 -12.64
CA ASP A 149 -25.70 7.99 -11.44
C ASP A 149 -25.48 6.99 -10.29
N PHE A 150 -24.72 5.92 -10.52
CA PHE A 150 -24.49 4.88 -9.52
C PHE A 150 -23.23 5.17 -8.72
N GLN A 151 -23.25 4.80 -7.43
CA GLN A 151 -22.07 4.76 -6.58
C GLN A 151 -21.86 3.31 -6.16
N PHE A 152 -20.61 2.87 -6.17
CA PHE A 152 -20.24 1.57 -5.62
C PHE A 152 -19.42 1.77 -4.36
N SER A 153 -19.67 0.93 -3.35
CA SER A 153 -18.92 0.98 -2.10
C SER A 153 -18.36 -0.38 -1.74
N ALA A 154 -17.07 -0.40 -1.44
CA ALA A 154 -16.38 -1.58 -0.90
C ALA A 154 -15.81 -1.23 0.47
N ARG A 155 -16.16 -2.02 1.49
CA ARG A 155 -15.51 -1.92 2.79
C ARG A 155 -14.05 -2.32 2.65
N LEU A 156 -13.18 -1.55 3.29
CA LEU A 156 -11.74 -1.79 3.34
C LEU A 156 -11.30 -2.21 4.73
N PHE A 157 -11.83 -1.55 5.75
CA PHE A 157 -11.38 -1.73 7.13
C PHE A 157 -12.54 -1.57 8.12
N GLU A 158 -12.50 -2.35 9.20
CA GLU A 158 -13.37 -2.22 10.37
C GLU A 158 -12.52 -1.73 11.56
N GLY A 159 -12.74 -0.49 11.95
CA GLY A 159 -11.96 0.23 12.96
C GLY A 159 -12.55 0.17 14.36
N LYS A 160 -11.70 0.45 15.35
CA LYS A 160 -12.08 0.78 16.73
C LYS A 160 -11.23 1.96 17.20
N LEU A 161 -11.19 3.01 16.39
CA LEU A 161 -10.35 4.18 16.62
C LEU A 161 -11.19 5.28 17.26
N GLN A 162 -10.94 5.57 18.53
CA GLN A 162 -11.60 6.69 19.24
C GLN A 162 -11.01 8.02 18.76
N LEU A 163 -11.89 8.96 18.37
CA LEU A 163 -11.49 10.32 18.04
C LEU A 163 -11.40 11.16 19.32
N ALA A 164 -10.29 11.88 19.44
CA ALA A 164 -10.04 12.86 20.49
C ALA A 164 -10.40 14.28 20.01
N ASP A 165 -10.14 15.29 20.84
CA ASP A 165 -10.45 16.70 20.58
C ASP A 165 -9.67 17.25 19.37
N SER A 166 -8.49 16.67 19.11
CA SER A 166 -7.65 17.07 17.97
C SER A 166 -8.15 16.46 16.66
N PRO A 167 -8.11 17.21 15.54
CA PRO A 167 -8.48 16.68 14.23
C PRO A 167 -7.67 15.44 13.85
N VAL A 168 -8.34 14.48 13.23
CA VAL A 168 -7.70 13.33 12.58
C VAL A 168 -7.55 13.62 11.10
N HIS A 169 -6.34 13.46 10.59
CA HIS A 169 -5.97 13.68 9.20
C HIS A 169 -6.00 12.36 8.44
N PHE A 170 -6.54 12.41 7.22
CA PHE A 170 -6.61 11.29 6.29
C PHE A 170 -5.87 11.68 5.01
N THR A 171 -4.93 10.84 4.60
CA THR A 171 -4.18 11.00 3.36
C THR A 171 -4.27 9.74 2.54
N TYR A 172 -4.57 9.85 1.26
CA TYR A 172 -4.59 8.70 0.36
C TYR A 172 -4.17 9.09 -1.06
N SER A 173 -3.52 8.16 -1.76
CA SER A 173 -3.14 8.35 -3.17
C SER A 173 -4.07 7.58 -4.10
N VAL A 174 -4.51 8.25 -5.16
CA VAL A 174 -5.37 7.68 -6.19
C VAL A 174 -4.78 7.90 -7.57
N LYS A 175 -4.86 6.88 -8.42
CA LYS A 175 -4.66 6.99 -9.86
C LYS A 175 -5.96 6.55 -10.54
N SER A 176 -6.53 7.36 -11.42
CA SER A 176 -7.80 7.02 -12.08
C SER A 176 -7.82 7.42 -13.55
N ASN A 177 -8.68 6.74 -14.32
CA ASN A 177 -8.83 6.98 -15.76
C ASN A 177 -10.13 7.74 -16.07
N GLY A 178 -10.06 8.66 -17.03
CA GLY A 178 -11.23 9.37 -17.55
C GLY A 178 -11.99 10.14 -16.47
N SER A 179 -13.29 9.89 -16.34
CA SER A 179 -14.17 10.52 -15.34
C SER A 179 -14.30 9.72 -14.03
N SER A 180 -13.50 8.65 -13.86
CA SER A 180 -13.55 7.80 -12.67
C SER A 180 -13.00 8.54 -11.45
N LEU A 181 -13.78 8.58 -10.38
CA LEU A 181 -13.41 9.19 -9.11
C LEU A 181 -13.51 8.17 -7.98
N LEU A 182 -12.61 8.31 -7.01
CA LEU A 182 -12.53 7.46 -5.83
C LEU A 182 -12.38 8.33 -4.58
N GLY A 183 -13.33 8.21 -3.66
CA GLY A 183 -13.30 8.82 -2.33
C GLY A 183 -13.35 7.77 -1.22
N LEU A 184 -13.39 8.22 0.03
CA LEU A 184 -13.54 7.37 1.20
C LEU A 184 -14.82 7.71 1.95
N SER A 185 -15.64 6.71 2.27
CA SER A 185 -16.75 6.86 3.21
C SER A 185 -16.33 6.31 4.57
N LEU A 186 -16.64 7.07 5.62
CA LEU A 186 -16.27 6.78 7.00
C LEU A 186 -17.55 6.67 7.83
N GLU A 187 -17.68 5.56 8.56
CA GLU A 187 -18.78 5.35 9.52
C GLU A 187 -18.27 5.55 10.94
N PHE A 188 -18.99 6.38 11.69
CA PHE A 188 -18.69 6.72 13.08
C PHE A 188 -19.84 6.32 14.00
N THR A 189 -19.52 5.96 15.24
CA THR A 189 -20.52 5.69 16.28
C THR A 189 -20.15 6.43 17.56
N SER A 190 -21.12 7.11 18.19
CA SER A 190 -20.93 7.76 19.49
C SER A 190 -21.20 6.80 20.66
N ALA A 191 -20.84 7.20 21.88
CA ALA A 191 -21.19 6.45 23.09
C ALA A 191 -22.71 6.27 23.28
N ALA A 192 -23.53 7.15 22.70
CA ALA A 192 -25.00 7.07 22.71
C ALA A 192 -25.58 6.21 21.56
N ALA A 193 -24.72 5.47 20.84
CA ALA A 193 -25.07 4.67 19.66
C ALA A 193 -25.64 5.48 18.49
N GLU A 194 -25.37 6.78 18.42
CA GLU A 194 -25.65 7.60 17.23
C GLU A 194 -24.64 7.26 16.14
N GLN A 195 -25.13 6.96 14.94
CA GLN A 195 -24.29 6.71 13.78
C GLN A 195 -24.15 7.98 12.93
N LYS A 196 -22.94 8.22 12.41
CA LYS A 196 -22.66 9.28 11.45
C LYS A 196 -21.85 8.74 10.28
N SER A 197 -22.14 9.26 9.10
CA SER A 197 -21.50 8.93 7.84
C SER A 197 -20.84 10.17 7.24
N VAL A 198 -19.55 10.07 6.92
CA VAL A 198 -18.79 11.17 6.31
C VAL A 198 -18.15 10.71 5.03
N LEU A 199 -18.35 11.45 3.94
CA LEU A 199 -17.65 11.23 2.68
C LEU A 199 -16.44 12.17 2.61
N LEU A 200 -15.24 11.60 2.56
CA LEU A 200 -14.06 12.26 2.04
C LEU A 200 -14.08 12.13 0.52
N ALA A 201 -14.58 13.16 -0.16
CA ALA A 201 -14.77 13.11 -1.59
C ALA A 201 -13.45 13.27 -2.36
N SER A 202 -13.41 12.77 -3.59
CA SER A 202 -12.29 13.03 -4.49
C SER A 202 -12.23 14.50 -4.90
N SER A 203 -11.01 15.01 -5.10
CA SER A 203 -10.77 16.33 -5.69
C SER A 203 -11.45 16.42 -7.06
N GLY A 204 -12.15 17.53 -7.31
CA GLY A 204 -12.95 17.73 -8.51
C GLY A 204 -13.95 18.86 -8.35
N ASP A 205 -15.04 18.82 -9.12
CA ASP A 205 -16.12 19.81 -9.02
C ASP A 205 -16.85 19.68 -7.67
N SER A 206 -16.65 20.69 -6.82
CA SER A 206 -17.21 20.69 -5.46
C SER A 206 -18.73 20.84 -5.47
N LEU A 207 -19.30 21.62 -6.40
CA LEU A 207 -20.75 21.85 -6.46
C LEU A 207 -21.49 20.59 -6.89
N LEU A 208 -20.98 19.92 -7.94
CA LEU A 208 -21.55 18.66 -8.43
C LEU A 208 -21.39 17.51 -7.43
N THR A 209 -20.26 17.47 -6.74
CA THR A 209 -20.03 16.47 -5.69
C THR A 209 -20.99 16.68 -4.52
N MET A 210 -21.12 17.91 -4.05
CA MET A 210 -22.03 18.26 -2.94
C MET A 210 -23.48 18.00 -3.32
N SER A 211 -23.94 18.45 -4.49
CA SER A 211 -25.31 18.26 -4.94
C SER A 211 -25.69 16.79 -5.04
N ARG A 212 -24.73 15.93 -5.44
CA ARG A 212 -24.90 14.48 -5.47
C ARG A 212 -24.99 13.89 -4.07
N PHE A 213 -24.05 14.19 -3.17
CA PHE A 213 -23.83 13.39 -1.97
C PHE A 213 -24.40 13.95 -0.67
N VAL A 214 -24.80 15.22 -0.60
CA VAL A 214 -25.30 15.84 0.63
C VAL A 214 -26.56 15.17 1.21
N ARG A 215 -27.28 14.38 0.40
CA ARG A 215 -28.46 13.60 0.84
C ARG A 215 -28.13 12.16 1.25
N HIS A 216 -26.91 11.69 0.95
CA HIS A 216 -26.47 10.31 1.20
C HIS A 216 -25.53 10.21 2.40
N PHE A 217 -24.90 11.32 2.80
CA PHE A 217 -23.95 11.39 3.90
C PHE A 217 -24.32 12.54 4.83
N ASP A 218 -24.08 12.38 6.13
CA ASP A 218 -24.28 13.44 7.12
C ASP A 218 -23.31 14.61 6.88
N ASN A 219 -22.13 14.33 6.33
CA ASN A 219 -21.18 15.35 5.92
C ASN A 219 -20.39 14.92 4.68
N VAL A 220 -20.08 15.87 3.80
CA VAL A 220 -19.24 15.68 2.62
C VAL A 220 -18.08 16.66 2.72
N ILE A 221 -16.85 16.14 2.73
CA ILE A 221 -15.62 16.91 2.90
C ILE A 221 -14.81 16.82 1.61
N MET A 222 -14.57 17.96 0.98
CA MET A 222 -13.61 18.08 -0.12
C MET A 222 -12.19 18.13 0.44
N PRO A 223 -11.17 17.61 -0.27
CA PRO A 223 -9.79 17.64 0.21
C PRO A 223 -9.30 19.08 0.33
N HIS A 224 -8.67 19.41 1.45
CA HIS A 224 -8.10 20.75 1.69
C HIS A 224 -6.74 20.92 0.99
N ARG A 225 -6.07 19.81 0.67
CA ARG A 225 -4.82 19.80 -0.08
C ARG A 225 -4.81 18.63 -1.07
N VAL A 226 -4.36 18.93 -2.28
CA VAL A 226 -4.26 17.99 -3.39
C VAL A 226 -2.88 18.13 -4.00
N THR A 227 -2.09 17.06 -3.96
CA THR A 227 -0.75 17.03 -4.56
C THR A 227 -0.78 16.13 -5.78
N LYS A 228 -0.49 16.69 -6.95
CA LYS A 228 -0.34 15.94 -8.20
C LYS A 228 1.14 15.71 -8.45
N LEU A 229 1.57 14.46 -8.51
CA LEU A 229 2.94 14.14 -8.88
C LEU A 229 3.16 14.38 -10.39
N GLU A 230 4.39 14.71 -10.76
CA GLU A 230 4.77 15.01 -12.15
C GLU A 230 4.48 13.84 -13.11
N SER A 231 4.55 14.14 -14.42
CA SER A 231 3.86 13.46 -15.53
C SER A 231 4.05 11.94 -15.68
N GLU A 232 5.03 11.32 -15.03
CA GLU A 232 5.29 9.88 -15.14
C GLU A 232 4.38 9.02 -14.25
N SER A 233 3.86 9.55 -13.13
CA SER A 233 3.25 8.72 -12.10
C SER A 233 1.71 8.78 -12.09
N SER A 234 1.10 9.87 -12.58
CA SER A 234 -0.36 10.13 -12.61
C SER A 234 -1.10 10.02 -11.25
N TRP A 235 -0.36 9.88 -10.15
CA TRP A 235 -0.92 9.80 -8.81
C TRP A 235 -1.37 11.17 -8.30
N VAL A 236 -2.54 11.20 -7.70
CA VAL A 236 -3.12 12.34 -7.00
C VAL A 236 -3.23 11.98 -5.53
N ILE A 237 -2.53 12.73 -4.67
CA ILE A 237 -2.59 12.60 -3.23
C ILE A 237 -3.65 13.57 -2.70
N GLN A 238 -4.54 13.06 -1.87
CA GLN A 238 -5.66 13.80 -1.31
C GLN A 238 -5.53 13.84 0.21
N GLU A 239 -5.67 15.03 0.79
CA GLU A 239 -5.58 15.26 2.22
C GLU A 239 -6.86 15.92 2.74
N SER A 240 -7.44 15.32 3.78
CA SER A 240 -8.64 15.79 4.47
C SER A 240 -8.46 15.67 5.99
N SER A 241 -9.26 16.38 6.76
CA SER A 241 -9.28 16.25 8.22
C SER A 241 -10.69 16.24 8.78
N ILE A 242 -10.86 15.56 9.92
CA ILE A 242 -12.12 15.44 10.64
C ILE A 242 -11.89 15.72 12.12
N ALA A 243 -12.67 16.64 12.68
CA ALA A 243 -12.79 16.83 14.12
C ALA A 243 -14.19 16.34 14.55
N MET A 244 -14.22 15.25 15.31
CA MET A 244 -15.47 14.61 15.75
C MET A 244 -15.27 13.93 17.10
N GLU A 245 -14.95 14.75 18.11
CA GLU A 245 -14.72 14.30 19.48
C GLU A 245 -15.87 13.44 19.99
N GLY A 246 -15.54 12.37 20.74
CA GLY A 246 -16.53 11.48 21.34
C GLY A 246 -17.10 10.42 20.39
N TYR A 247 -16.72 10.42 19.11
CA TYR A 247 -17.07 9.36 18.16
C TYR A 247 -15.92 8.38 17.96
N MET A 248 -16.28 7.14 17.64
CA MET A 248 -15.35 6.09 17.25
C MET A 248 -15.48 5.84 15.74
N LEU A 249 -14.37 5.83 15.01
CA LEU A 249 -14.33 5.35 13.62
C LEU A 249 -14.49 3.84 13.60
N THR A 250 -15.56 3.37 12.97
CA THR A 250 -15.98 1.96 12.94
C THR A 250 -15.80 1.30 11.59
N LYS A 251 -15.97 2.02 10.47
CA LYS A 251 -15.73 1.46 9.13
C LYS A 251 -15.12 2.49 8.19
N ILE A 252 -14.29 1.99 7.27
CA ILE A 252 -13.71 2.75 6.16
C ILE A 252 -14.05 2.02 4.87
N HIS A 253 -14.76 2.71 3.99
CA HIS A 253 -15.15 2.21 2.67
C HIS A 253 -14.46 3.04 1.57
N ALA A 254 -14.07 2.39 0.48
CA ALA A 254 -13.84 3.09 -0.79
C ALA A 254 -15.19 3.37 -1.45
N VAL A 255 -15.34 4.56 -2.03
CA VAL A 255 -16.54 4.96 -2.79
C VAL A 255 -16.13 5.31 -4.21
N CYS A 256 -16.61 4.51 -5.16
CA CYS A 256 -16.39 4.67 -6.59
C CYS A 256 -17.59 5.40 -7.20
N TYR A 257 -17.34 6.48 -7.93
CA TYR A 257 -18.38 7.26 -8.59
C TYR A 257 -17.82 8.02 -9.81
N LYS A 258 -18.73 8.62 -10.58
CA LYS A 258 -18.41 9.54 -11.69
C LYS A 258 -19.14 10.86 -11.46
N LEU A 259 -18.64 11.97 -11.99
CA LEU A 259 -19.39 13.22 -12.02
C LEU A 259 -19.85 13.48 -13.45
N ARG A 260 -21.15 13.76 -13.62
CA ARG A 260 -21.66 14.24 -14.90
C ARG A 260 -21.37 15.73 -15.02
N PRO A 261 -20.81 16.23 -16.13
CA PRO A 261 -20.98 17.63 -16.50
C PRO A 261 -22.48 17.92 -16.64
N GLU A 262 -22.95 19.08 -16.20
CA GLU A 262 -24.30 19.52 -16.54
C GLU A 262 -24.41 19.60 -18.07
N VAL A 263 -25.09 18.62 -18.68
CA VAL A 263 -25.50 18.74 -20.08
C VAL A 263 -26.53 19.84 -20.10
N HIS A 264 -26.19 21.02 -20.64
CA HIS A 264 -27.18 21.99 -21.06
C HIS A 264 -28.23 21.22 -21.87
N LYS A 265 -29.45 21.14 -21.35
CA LYS A 265 -30.59 20.50 -22.02
C LYS A 265 -30.76 21.16 -23.39
N SER A 266 -30.18 20.57 -24.42
CA SER A 266 -30.68 20.76 -25.77
C SER A 266 -32.01 20.04 -25.80
N GLU A 267 -33.10 20.81 -25.79
CA GLU A 267 -34.44 20.32 -26.01
C GLU A 267 -34.52 19.65 -27.38
N SER A 268 -34.30 18.34 -27.43
CA SER A 268 -34.84 17.52 -28.51
C SER A 268 -35.25 16.15 -27.97
N GLN A 269 -36.56 16.04 -27.81
CA GLN A 269 -37.37 14.82 -27.90
C GLN A 269 -36.94 13.60 -27.08
N GLY A 270 -37.50 13.52 -25.86
CA GLY A 270 -38.37 12.40 -25.48
C GLY A 270 -37.90 10.98 -25.78
N LYS A 271 -36.74 10.58 -25.23
CA LYS A 271 -36.43 9.21 -24.83
C LYS A 271 -35.36 9.29 -23.75
N THR A 272 -35.71 9.00 -22.50
CA THR A 272 -34.72 8.73 -21.45
C THR A 272 -34.00 7.45 -21.85
N MET A 273 -32.91 7.55 -22.61
CA MET A 273 -32.06 6.40 -22.87
C MET A 273 -31.47 5.99 -21.53
N ALA A 274 -31.79 4.79 -21.06
CA ALA A 274 -31.06 4.16 -19.97
C ALA A 274 -29.58 4.17 -20.37
N LEU A 275 -28.77 4.91 -19.61
CA LEU A 275 -27.36 5.07 -19.92
C LEU A 275 -26.66 3.74 -19.67
N SER A 276 -26.01 3.23 -20.70
CA SER A 276 -25.18 2.03 -20.59
C SER A 276 -24.02 2.29 -19.61
N PRO A 277 -23.71 1.35 -18.70
CA PRO A 277 -22.54 1.42 -17.83
C PRO A 277 -21.27 1.75 -18.65
N SER A 278 -20.52 2.78 -18.25
CA SER A 278 -19.27 3.15 -18.90
C SER A 278 -18.07 2.59 -18.12
N GLU A 279 -16.92 2.42 -18.77
CA GLU A 279 -15.70 1.88 -18.17
C GLU A 279 -15.30 2.69 -16.93
N TYR A 280 -14.95 2.00 -15.85
CA TYR A 280 -14.44 2.59 -14.62
C TYR A 280 -13.11 1.93 -14.26
N HIS A 281 -12.11 2.76 -13.97
CA HIS A 281 -10.82 2.31 -13.46
C HIS A 281 -10.26 3.32 -12.47
N ALA A 282 -9.97 2.85 -11.26
CA ALA A 282 -9.26 3.60 -10.25
C ALA A 282 -8.37 2.67 -9.41
N VAL A 283 -7.25 3.20 -8.93
CA VAL A 283 -6.28 2.50 -8.09
C VAL A 283 -6.06 3.33 -6.83
N LEU A 284 -6.27 2.72 -5.67
CA LEU A 284 -5.96 3.29 -4.35
C LEU A 284 -4.58 2.78 -3.92
N GLY A 285 -3.61 3.68 -3.85
CA GLY A 285 -2.20 3.34 -3.62
C GLY A 285 -1.79 3.28 -2.16
N HIS A 286 -2.39 4.11 -1.31
CA HIS A 286 -2.23 4.01 0.14
C HIS A 286 -3.37 4.73 0.88
N LEU A 287 -3.48 4.46 2.18
CA LEU A 287 -4.29 5.17 3.17
C LEU A 287 -3.43 5.40 4.42
N ALA A 288 -3.27 6.65 4.83
CA ALA A 288 -2.66 7.07 6.08
C ALA A 288 -3.68 7.84 6.93
N ILE A 289 -3.69 7.57 8.24
CA ILE A 289 -4.57 8.22 9.22
C ILE A 289 -3.73 8.63 10.42
N ASN A 290 -3.72 9.93 10.75
CA ASN A 290 -2.83 10.52 11.74
C ASN A 290 -3.55 11.53 12.65
N SER A 291 -3.06 11.74 13.88
CA SER A 291 -3.58 12.76 14.82
C SER A 291 -2.87 14.12 14.72
N LEU A 292 -1.76 14.16 13.99
CA LEU A 292 -0.99 15.37 13.72
C LEU A 292 -0.73 15.39 12.22
N THR A 293 -0.58 16.57 11.64
CA THR A 293 0.33 16.72 10.51
C THR A 293 1.73 16.45 11.08
N LEU A 294 2.09 15.16 11.23
CA LEU A 294 3.43 14.78 11.60
C LEU A 294 4.31 15.32 10.47
N ASN A 295 4.96 16.47 10.69
CA ASN A 295 6.23 16.66 10.06
C ASN A 295 7.05 15.51 10.62
N SER A 296 7.29 14.50 9.79
CA SER A 296 8.17 13.41 10.14
C SER A 296 9.53 14.05 10.37
N ASP A 297 9.82 14.34 11.64
CA ASP A 297 11.11 14.89 12.08
C ASP A 297 12.13 13.78 11.89
N PHE A 298 12.57 13.62 10.65
CA PHE A 298 13.61 12.69 10.29
C PHE A 298 14.94 13.22 10.85
N PRO A 299 15.65 12.44 11.66
CA PRO A 299 16.97 12.84 12.13
C PRO A 299 17.90 13.03 10.92
N PRO A 300 18.68 14.12 10.87
CA PRO A 300 19.62 14.33 9.78
C PRO A 300 20.64 13.19 9.74
N SER A 301 21.25 12.93 8.59
CA SER A 301 22.25 11.88 8.37
C SER A 301 23.33 11.82 9.46
N THR A 302 23.77 12.96 9.98
CA THR A 302 24.77 13.08 11.06
C THR A 302 24.32 12.52 12.41
N SER A 303 23.02 12.30 12.61
CA SER A 303 22.44 11.70 13.82
C SER A 303 22.51 10.18 13.83
N TRP A 304 23.04 9.55 12.79
CA TRP A 304 23.13 8.10 12.67
C TRP A 304 24.58 7.63 12.75
N PHE A 305 24.79 6.48 13.38
CA PHE A 305 25.95 5.64 13.14
C PHE A 305 25.61 4.69 12.00
N VAL A 306 26.49 4.56 11.01
CA VAL A 306 26.35 3.63 9.88
C VAL A 306 27.68 2.95 9.68
N GLU A 307 27.68 1.62 9.60
CA GLU A 307 28.87 0.79 9.51
C GLU A 307 28.70 -0.30 8.44
N GLY A 308 29.80 -0.60 7.74
CA GLY A 308 29.91 -1.70 6.80
C GLY A 308 30.74 -2.84 7.38
N ASN A 309 30.08 -3.88 7.84
CA ASN A 309 30.69 -5.05 8.45
C ASN A 309 30.88 -6.18 7.43
N PHE A 310 31.88 -7.04 7.67
CA PHE A 310 32.18 -8.20 6.82
C PHE A 310 32.41 -7.85 5.34
N THR A 311 32.97 -6.67 5.07
CA THR A 311 33.24 -6.18 3.72
C THR A 311 34.23 -7.08 3.00
N LYS A 312 33.84 -7.63 1.85
CA LYS A 312 34.66 -8.52 1.03
C LYS A 312 34.55 -8.14 -0.44
N TRP A 313 35.71 -7.96 -1.09
CA TRP A 313 35.84 -7.72 -2.52
C TRP A 313 36.30 -8.98 -3.24
N SER A 314 35.76 -9.25 -4.43
CA SER A 314 36.31 -10.26 -5.34
C SER A 314 37.54 -9.73 -6.07
N SER A 315 38.31 -10.65 -6.68
CA SER A 315 39.24 -10.28 -7.75
C SER A 315 38.49 -9.62 -8.91
N SER A 316 39.17 -8.77 -9.67
CA SER A 316 38.63 -8.19 -10.90
C SER A 316 38.35 -9.28 -11.93
N ASP A 317 37.23 -9.16 -12.64
CA ASP A 317 36.91 -9.99 -13.80
C ASP A 317 37.65 -9.52 -15.07
N SER A 318 37.39 -10.18 -16.20
CA SER A 318 38.00 -9.86 -17.50
C SER A 318 37.71 -8.43 -17.97
N ASN A 319 36.66 -7.79 -17.43
CA ASN A 319 36.23 -6.44 -17.77
C ASN A 319 36.68 -5.42 -16.70
N GLY A 320 37.51 -5.84 -15.73
CA GLY A 320 38.00 -5.02 -14.64
C GLY A 320 36.99 -4.78 -13.51
N SER A 321 35.76 -5.32 -13.60
CA SER A 321 34.72 -5.14 -12.59
C SER A 321 34.97 -6.04 -11.38
N ARG A 322 34.53 -5.61 -10.20
CA ARG A 322 34.64 -6.37 -8.94
C ARG A 322 33.27 -6.60 -8.33
N LYS A 323 33.14 -7.64 -7.50
CA LYS A 323 31.96 -7.89 -6.68
C LYS A 323 32.21 -7.48 -5.24
N LEU A 324 31.25 -6.77 -4.65
CA LEU A 324 31.24 -6.34 -3.25
C LEU A 324 30.19 -7.13 -2.46
N ASN A 325 30.63 -7.70 -1.34
CA ASN A 325 29.77 -8.25 -0.30
C ASN A 325 29.94 -7.41 0.97
N VAL A 326 28.85 -6.94 1.57
CA VAL A 326 28.90 -6.12 2.79
C VAL A 326 27.61 -6.24 3.60
N LYS A 327 27.74 -6.28 4.92
CA LYS A 327 26.62 -6.13 5.87
C LYS A 327 26.58 -4.69 6.36
N LEU A 328 25.56 -3.94 5.94
CA LEU A 328 25.26 -2.62 6.47
C LEU A 328 24.56 -2.77 7.83
N VAL A 329 24.96 -1.94 8.79
CA VAL A 329 24.29 -1.79 10.10
C VAL A 329 24.20 -0.30 10.40
N TRP A 330 23.06 0.16 10.89
CA TRP A 330 22.89 1.54 11.32
C TRP A 330 22.21 1.63 12.67
N LYS A 331 22.36 2.76 13.35
CA LYS A 331 21.68 3.03 14.61
C LYS A 331 21.62 4.52 14.87
N LEU A 332 20.52 4.99 15.45
CA LEU A 332 20.40 6.39 15.87
C LEU A 332 21.30 6.69 17.08
N LYS A 333 22.00 7.83 17.01
CA LYS A 333 22.82 8.37 18.11
C LYS A 333 21.95 8.75 19.31
N GLY A 334 22.49 8.56 20.51
CA GLY A 334 21.83 9.01 21.75
C GLY A 334 20.81 8.04 22.35
N GLY A 335 20.67 6.81 21.81
CA GLY A 335 19.95 5.72 22.48
C GLY A 335 18.43 5.87 22.57
N LYS A 336 17.85 6.95 22.03
CA LYS A 336 16.41 7.03 21.83
C LYS A 336 16.04 6.09 20.68
N THR A 337 15.21 5.09 20.95
CA THR A 337 14.59 4.28 19.90
C THR A 337 13.56 5.16 19.19
N HIS A 338 13.92 5.73 18.03
CA HIS A 338 12.89 6.24 17.13
C HIS A 338 12.28 5.04 16.38
N PRO A 339 10.95 4.86 16.43
CA PRO A 339 10.30 3.67 15.92
C PRO A 339 10.07 3.80 14.40
N PHE A 340 11.14 3.93 13.62
CA PHE A 340 11.01 3.86 12.17
C PHE A 340 10.77 2.41 11.76
N PRO A 341 9.62 2.08 11.15
CA PRO A 341 9.26 0.70 10.88
C PRO A 341 10.02 0.08 9.70
N LYS A 342 10.61 0.92 8.84
CA LYS A 342 11.04 0.50 7.50
C LYS A 342 12.14 1.41 6.96
N TYR A 343 13.02 0.82 6.15
CA TYR A 343 14.15 1.50 5.50
C TYR A 343 14.28 1.02 4.06
N ASN A 344 14.39 1.95 3.10
CA ASN A 344 14.74 1.65 1.72
C ASN A 344 16.25 1.80 1.53
N ILE A 345 16.88 0.83 0.86
CA ILE A 345 18.32 0.79 0.68
C ILE A 345 18.65 1.10 -0.78
N TYR A 346 19.54 2.06 -0.97
CA TYR A 346 20.04 2.47 -2.28
C TYR A 346 21.55 2.38 -2.32
N VAL A 347 22.09 2.33 -3.53
CA VAL A 347 23.52 2.45 -3.77
C VAL A 347 23.79 3.45 -4.91
N LYS A 348 24.83 4.26 -4.74
CA LYS A 348 25.40 5.11 -5.78
C LYS A 348 26.83 4.66 -6.03
N LYS A 349 27.18 4.48 -7.31
CA LYS A 349 28.54 4.14 -7.75
C LYS A 349 29.14 5.41 -8.35
N GLN A 350 30.13 6.00 -7.68
CA GLN A 350 30.74 7.25 -8.14
C GLN A 350 31.90 6.94 -9.10
N PRO A 351 31.94 7.55 -10.28
CA PRO A 351 33.06 7.35 -11.20
C PRO A 351 34.34 8.01 -10.68
N ASP A 352 35.47 7.48 -11.10
CA ASP A 352 36.75 8.18 -11.02
C ASP A 352 36.79 9.27 -12.09
N LEU A 353 36.77 10.53 -11.66
CA LEU A 353 36.76 11.69 -12.54
C LEU A 353 38.01 11.77 -13.45
N SER A 354 39.12 11.16 -13.05
CA SER A 354 40.34 11.10 -13.88
C SER A 354 40.22 10.14 -15.08
N ILE A 355 39.32 9.15 -15.00
CA ILE A 355 39.07 8.15 -16.04
C ILE A 355 37.84 8.54 -16.88
N ALA A 356 36.85 9.21 -16.28
CA ALA A 356 35.59 9.57 -16.91
C ALA A 356 35.71 10.54 -18.10
N GLU A 357 36.79 11.33 -18.19
CA GLU A 357 37.05 12.20 -19.35
C GLU A 357 37.45 11.41 -20.62
N SER A 358 37.90 10.16 -20.47
CA SER A 358 38.44 9.34 -21.57
C SER A 358 37.46 8.32 -22.16
N ASN A 359 36.47 7.88 -21.38
CA ASN A 359 35.43 6.94 -21.80
C ASN A 359 34.06 7.58 -21.56
N GLY A 360 33.34 7.88 -22.64
CA GLY A 360 32.05 8.57 -22.58
C GLY A 360 31.10 7.98 -21.53
N SER A 361 30.67 8.84 -20.60
CA SER A 361 29.49 8.70 -19.74
C SER A 361 29.44 7.47 -18.81
N LEU A 362 30.30 7.41 -17.79
CA LEU A 362 29.90 6.76 -16.54
C LEU A 362 28.86 7.64 -15.85
N GLN A 363 27.58 7.36 -16.10
CA GLN A 363 26.48 8.04 -15.42
C GLN A 363 26.47 7.69 -13.93
N LEU A 364 26.27 8.70 -13.07
CA LEU A 364 25.90 8.48 -11.67
C LEU A 364 24.54 7.78 -11.64
N VAL A 365 24.56 6.45 -11.55
CA VAL A 365 23.35 5.65 -11.40
C VAL A 365 23.11 5.40 -9.91
N GLN A 366 22.00 5.93 -9.41
CA GLN A 366 21.44 5.50 -8.14
C GLN A 366 20.57 4.26 -8.39
N GLU A 367 20.86 3.18 -7.69
CA GLU A 367 20.19 1.90 -7.81
C GLU A 367 19.46 1.58 -6.50
N TYR A 368 18.23 1.08 -6.60
CA TYR A 368 17.48 0.57 -5.46
C TYR A 368 17.85 -0.89 -5.20
N LEU A 369 18.25 -1.21 -3.97
CA LEU A 369 18.70 -2.55 -3.58
C LEU A 369 17.62 -3.37 -2.89
N GLY A 370 16.70 -2.73 -2.19
CA GLY A 370 15.65 -3.42 -1.46
C GLY A 370 15.15 -2.65 -0.24
N VAL A 371 14.37 -3.34 0.58
CA VAL A 371 13.68 -2.78 1.73
C VAL A 371 13.79 -3.70 2.94
N VAL A 372 13.83 -3.11 4.14
CA VAL A 372 14.03 -3.85 5.38
C VAL A 372 13.33 -3.17 6.56
N VAL A 373 12.94 -3.96 7.56
CA VAL A 373 12.26 -3.51 8.79
C VAL A 373 13.13 -3.66 10.05
N VAL A 374 14.42 -3.86 9.84
CA VAL A 374 15.45 -3.95 10.88
C VAL A 374 16.63 -3.07 10.49
N GLU A 375 17.44 -2.70 11.47
CA GLU A 375 18.55 -1.75 11.29
C GLU A 375 19.82 -2.39 10.69
N ALA A 376 19.64 -3.34 9.77
CA ALA A 376 20.72 -4.01 9.07
C ALA A 376 20.28 -4.52 7.69
N TYR A 377 21.21 -4.53 6.74
CA TYR A 377 20.97 -5.04 5.39
C TYR A 377 22.22 -5.72 4.83
N TYR A 378 22.06 -6.91 4.24
CA TYR A 378 23.19 -7.59 3.60
C TYR A 378 23.12 -7.41 2.09
N VAL A 379 24.21 -6.90 1.52
CA VAL A 379 24.39 -6.75 0.09
C VAL A 379 25.32 -7.86 -0.37
N SER A 380 24.83 -8.72 -1.27
CA SER A 380 25.58 -9.84 -1.83
C SER A 380 25.96 -9.55 -3.27
N ASP A 381 27.21 -9.86 -3.64
CA ASP A 381 27.69 -9.84 -5.02
C ASP A 381 27.36 -8.58 -5.83
N LEU A 382 27.34 -7.41 -5.19
CA LEU A 382 27.09 -6.14 -5.88
C LEU A 382 28.20 -5.90 -6.91
N VAL A 383 27.81 -5.79 -8.18
CA VAL A 383 28.75 -5.51 -9.27
C VAL A 383 29.17 -4.04 -9.22
N VAL A 384 30.47 -3.82 -9.09
CA VAL A 384 31.13 -2.52 -9.10
C VAL A 384 31.99 -2.42 -10.36
N PRO A 385 31.59 -1.60 -11.35
CA PRO A 385 32.30 -1.46 -12.62
C PRO A 385 33.73 -0.93 -12.45
N SER A 386 34.60 -1.28 -13.40
CA SER A 386 35.92 -0.65 -13.52
C SER A 386 35.80 0.88 -13.66
N GLY A 387 36.70 1.62 -13.02
CA GLY A 387 36.64 3.09 -12.97
C GLY A 387 35.66 3.66 -11.95
N THR A 388 35.12 2.85 -11.03
CA THR A 388 34.38 3.35 -9.85
C THR A 388 35.37 3.71 -8.74
N SER A 389 35.33 4.96 -8.26
CA SER A 389 36.20 5.45 -7.17
C SER A 389 35.63 5.12 -5.78
N SER A 390 34.31 5.24 -5.63
CA SER A 390 33.62 4.97 -4.36
C SER A 390 32.22 4.40 -4.58
N VAL A 391 31.75 3.65 -3.58
CA VAL A 391 30.40 3.11 -3.49
C VAL A 391 29.73 3.70 -2.25
N THR A 392 28.67 4.48 -2.45
CA THR A 392 27.87 5.08 -1.37
C THR A 392 26.58 4.30 -1.19
N PHE A 393 26.37 3.71 -0.01
CA PHE A 393 25.08 3.17 0.39
C PHE A 393 24.24 4.25 1.07
N ILE A 394 22.96 4.35 0.75
CA ILE A 394 22.02 5.30 1.34
C ILE A 394 20.88 4.52 1.97
N ILE A 395 20.58 4.82 3.23
CA ILE A 395 19.52 4.19 4.02
C ILE A 395 18.40 5.21 4.21
N GLN A 396 17.41 5.19 3.33
CA GLN A 396 16.27 6.09 3.42
C GLN A 396 15.34 5.64 4.54
N VAL A 397 15.12 6.52 5.51
CA VAL A 397 14.25 6.26 6.66
C VAL A 397 12.79 6.46 6.27
N CYS A 398 11.94 5.50 6.61
CA CYS A 398 10.49 5.58 6.40
C CYS A 398 9.79 5.69 7.76
N SER A 399 8.82 6.59 7.87
CA SER A 399 8.05 6.80 9.11
C SER A 399 6.76 5.97 9.16
N LEU A 400 6.13 5.92 10.34
CA LEU A 400 4.95 5.08 10.59
C LEU A 400 3.71 5.46 9.77
N ASP A 401 3.62 6.70 9.31
CA ASP A 401 2.54 7.19 8.45
C ASP A 401 2.87 7.08 6.95
N GLY A 402 4.00 6.46 6.62
CA GLY A 402 4.46 6.27 5.24
C GLY A 402 5.24 7.44 4.66
N ALA A 403 5.47 8.54 5.39
CA ALA A 403 6.35 9.59 4.90
C ALA A 403 7.79 9.07 4.79
N LEU A 404 8.52 9.60 3.80
CA LEU A 404 9.88 9.18 3.45
C LEU A 404 10.87 10.32 3.66
N GLN A 405 12.01 10.00 4.25
CA GLN A 405 13.12 10.95 4.33
C GLN A 405 13.64 11.27 2.93
N LYS A 406 14.04 12.52 2.70
CA LYS A 406 14.77 12.90 1.49
C LYS A 406 16.08 12.12 1.40
N LEU A 407 16.44 11.66 0.20
CA LEU A 407 17.60 10.79 0.02
C LEU A 407 18.93 11.50 0.34
N GLU A 408 19.01 12.79 0.09
CA GLU A 408 20.16 13.64 0.38
C GLU A 408 20.36 13.91 1.88
N GLU A 409 19.30 13.79 2.68
CA GLU A 409 19.34 13.95 4.14
C GLU A 409 19.47 12.60 4.87
N SER A 410 19.36 11.50 4.12
CA SER A 410 19.34 10.14 4.66
C SER A 410 20.74 9.68 5.14
N PRO A 411 20.81 8.83 6.17
CA PRO A 411 22.06 8.21 6.59
C PRO A 411 22.73 7.44 5.44
N SER A 412 24.06 7.52 5.37
CA SER A 412 24.83 6.90 4.30
C SER A 412 26.15 6.32 4.79
N LEU A 413 26.73 5.43 3.98
CA LEU A 413 28.06 4.86 4.17
C LEU A 413 28.83 4.91 2.86
N ASP A 414 29.97 5.59 2.87
CA ASP A 414 30.90 5.63 1.74
C ASP A 414 31.99 4.56 1.90
N LEU A 415 32.13 3.71 0.88
CA LEU A 415 33.21 2.74 0.78
C LEU A 415 34.11 3.09 -0.40
N ASN A 416 35.37 3.39 -0.11
CA ASN A 416 36.38 3.62 -1.14
C ASN A 416 36.74 2.29 -1.82
N VAL A 417 36.81 2.29 -3.15
CA VAL A 417 37.28 1.13 -3.92
C VAL A 417 38.81 1.19 -3.93
N GLN A 418 39.47 0.40 -3.08
CA GLN A 418 40.94 0.40 -3.02
C GLN A 418 41.56 -0.16 -4.31
N GLY A 419 42.49 0.60 -4.91
CA GLY A 419 43.26 0.21 -6.09
C GLY A 419 42.56 0.48 -7.42
N SER A 420 42.19 1.74 -7.66
CA SER A 420 41.98 2.29 -9.01
C SER A 420 43.29 2.43 -9.76
#